data_AF-A0A9D5H6K3-F1
#
_entry.id   AF-A0A9D5H6K3-F1
#
_cell.length_a   1.000
_cell.length_b   1.000
_cell.length_c   1.000
_cell.angle_alpha   90.00
_cell.angle_beta   90.00
_cell.angle_gamma   90.00
#
_symmetry.space_group_name_H-M   'P 1'
#
loop_
_entity.id
_entity.type
_entity.pdbx_description
1 polymer ?
#
loop_
_entity_poly.entity_id
_entity_poly.type
_entity_poly.pdbx_seq_one_letter_code
_entity_poly.pdbx_strand_id
1 'polypeptide(L)'
;MLGEKLEPSSPSPAPEKAPAFILWPRREPFEHGLVPIPKLIFSDGIQTLGPLKEKLLQGSPSGRITATELANALQIPPEHARLALETLVSVTPGRSRSRCWRGRA
;
A
#
# COMPACT_ATOMS: atom_id res chain seq x y z
N MET A 1 -51.20 -32.68 2.21
CA MET A 1 -51.06 -31.25 2.61
C MET A 1 -50.35 -31.21 3.96
N LEU A 2 -49.02 -31.28 3.98
CA LEU A 2 -48.20 -30.99 5.15
C LEU A 2 -47.08 -30.09 4.65
N GLY A 3 -47.10 -28.82 5.07
CA GLY A 3 -46.13 -27.80 4.66
C GLY A 3 -44.91 -27.83 5.57
N GLU A 4 -43.72 -27.96 4.98
CA GLU A 4 -42.46 -27.78 5.68
C GLU A 4 -42.07 -26.29 5.67
N LYS A 5 -42.06 -25.69 6.88
CA LYS A 5 -41.61 -24.33 7.17
C LYS A 5 -40.09 -24.35 7.29
N LEU A 6 -39.38 -23.91 6.24
CA LEU A 6 -37.94 -23.65 6.29
C LEU A 6 -37.70 -22.25 6.87
N GLU A 7 -37.23 -22.21 8.12
CA GLU A 7 -36.66 -21.02 8.76
C GLU A 7 -35.43 -20.51 7.96
N PRO A 8 -35.30 -19.20 7.71
CA PRO A 8 -34.12 -18.66 7.06
C PRO A 8 -32.92 -18.70 8.01
N SER A 9 -31.91 -19.48 7.65
CA SER A 9 -30.60 -19.49 8.29
C SER A 9 -29.98 -18.08 8.24
N SER A 10 -29.56 -17.60 9.40
CA SER A 10 -28.89 -16.32 9.63
C SER A 10 -27.75 -16.07 8.63
N PRO A 11 -27.66 -14.88 7.99
CA PRO A 11 -26.56 -14.58 7.09
C PRO A 11 -25.25 -14.46 7.86
N SER A 12 -24.29 -15.34 7.53
CA SER A 12 -22.89 -15.21 7.94
C SER A 12 -22.36 -13.81 7.54
N PRO A 13 -21.63 -13.10 8.42
CA PRO A 13 -21.09 -11.79 8.08
C PRO A 13 -20.15 -11.91 6.88
N ALA A 14 -20.48 -11.21 5.80
CA ALA A 14 -19.65 -11.13 4.60
C ALA A 14 -18.25 -10.63 4.98
N PRO A 15 -17.18 -11.13 4.32
CA PRO A 15 -15.83 -10.64 4.58
C PRO A 15 -15.80 -9.13 4.33
N GLU A 16 -15.42 -8.39 5.37
CA GLU A 16 -15.25 -6.93 5.31
C GLU A 16 -14.35 -6.60 4.13
N LYS A 17 -14.91 -5.92 3.12
CA LYS A 17 -14.13 -5.46 1.97
C LYS A 17 -13.01 -4.57 2.48
N ALA A 18 -11.77 -5.01 2.29
CA ALA A 18 -10.60 -4.18 2.54
C ALA A 18 -10.81 -2.80 1.87
N PRO A 19 -10.48 -1.69 2.56
CA PRO A 19 -10.69 -0.37 2.01
C PRO A 19 -10.01 -0.27 0.65
N ALA A 20 -10.79 0.04 -0.38
CA ALA A 20 -10.26 0.24 -1.72
C ALA A 20 -9.37 1.48 -1.69
N PHE A 21 -8.05 1.27 -1.64
CA PHE A 21 -7.07 2.34 -1.76
C PHE A 21 -7.16 2.91 -3.18
N ILE A 22 -7.88 4.01 -3.34
CA ILE A 22 -7.94 4.75 -4.61
C ILE A 22 -6.61 5.50 -4.74
N LEU A 23 -5.65 4.85 -5.40
CA LEU A 23 -4.43 5.51 -5.86
C LEU A 23 -4.78 6.33 -7.10
N TRP A 24 -4.50 7.63 -7.09
CA TRP A 24 -4.61 8.49 -8.25
C TRP A 24 -3.22 8.60 -8.90
N PRO A 25 -2.93 7.91 -10.02
CA PRO A 25 -1.63 8.01 -10.66
C PRO A 25 -1.44 9.45 -11.15
N ARG A 26 -0.45 10.17 -10.61
CA ARG A 26 -0.10 11.50 -11.10
C ARG A 26 0.56 11.35 -12.46
N ARG A 27 -0.13 11.77 -13.52
CA ARG A 27 0.37 11.79 -14.89
C ARG A 27 0.80 13.21 -15.24
N GLU A 28 1.92 13.67 -14.69
CA GLU A 28 2.63 14.80 -15.30
C GLU A 28 3.61 14.25 -16.34
N PRO A 29 3.66 14.83 -17.55
CA PRO A 29 4.69 14.45 -18.52
C PRO A 29 6.07 14.73 -17.90
N PHE A 30 6.96 13.74 -17.99
CA PHE A 30 8.33 13.92 -17.55
C PHE A 30 9.04 14.93 -18.48
N GLU A 31 9.68 15.94 -17.91
CA GLU A 31 10.42 16.96 -18.67
C GLU A 31 11.54 16.37 -19.54
N HIS A 32 12.01 15.16 -19.21
CA HIS A 32 13.14 14.49 -19.89
C HIS A 32 12.72 13.22 -20.65
N GLY A 33 11.43 13.06 -20.97
CA GLY A 33 10.89 11.87 -21.64
C GLY A 33 10.67 10.69 -20.70
N LEU A 34 10.19 9.56 -21.24
CA LEU A 34 9.96 8.35 -20.45
C LEU A 34 11.28 7.87 -19.86
N VAL A 35 11.48 8.08 -18.55
CA VAL A 35 12.60 7.46 -17.83
C VAL A 35 12.40 5.94 -17.95
N PRO A 36 13.33 5.20 -18.58
CA PRO A 36 13.24 3.76 -18.61
C PRO A 36 13.37 3.28 -17.18
N ILE A 37 12.24 2.98 -16.53
CA ILE A 37 12.25 2.27 -15.26
C ILE A 37 12.75 0.88 -15.62
N PRO A 38 13.99 0.51 -15.24
CA PRO A 38 14.47 -0.85 -15.50
C PRO A 38 13.41 -1.77 -14.92
N LYS A 39 12.83 -2.59 -15.79
CA LYS A 39 11.59 -3.30 -15.52
C LYS A 39 11.72 -3.91 -14.12
N LEU A 40 10.90 -3.44 -13.18
CA LEU A 40 10.77 -4.06 -11.87
C LEU A 40 10.01 -5.38 -12.12
N ILE A 41 10.65 -6.34 -12.80
CA ILE A 41 10.01 -7.60 -13.20
C ILE A 41 10.00 -8.49 -11.98
N PHE A 42 9.01 -8.28 -11.12
CA PHE A 42 8.56 -9.36 -10.26
C PHE A 42 7.58 -10.18 -11.09
N SER A 43 7.99 -11.37 -11.51
CA SER A 43 7.09 -12.34 -12.14
C SER A 43 5.92 -12.68 -11.22
N ASP A 44 6.17 -12.72 -9.92
CA ASP A 44 5.16 -12.78 -8.86
C ASP A 44 5.56 -11.83 -7.72
N GLY A 45 4.93 -10.66 -7.67
CA GLY A 45 5.20 -9.64 -6.65
C GLY A 45 4.81 -10.07 -5.24
N ILE A 46 3.79 -10.93 -5.09
CA ILE A 46 3.33 -11.40 -3.77
C ILE A 46 4.36 -12.36 -3.19
N GLN A 47 4.81 -13.34 -3.98
CA GLN A 47 5.84 -14.29 -3.54
C GLN A 47 7.18 -13.60 -3.29
N THR A 48 7.54 -12.62 -4.13
CA THR A 48 8.83 -11.94 -3.99
C THR A 48 8.87 -11.02 -2.76
N LEU A 49 7.79 -10.29 -2.47
CA LEU A 49 7.75 -9.31 -1.37
C LEU A 49 7.16 -9.88 -0.06
N GLY A 50 6.54 -11.06 -0.09
CA GLY A 50 5.97 -11.73 1.08
C GLY A 50 6.98 -11.89 2.23
N PRO A 51 8.17 -12.47 2.00
CA PRO A 51 9.19 -12.64 3.03
C PRO A 51 9.67 -11.30 3.62
N LEU A 52 9.75 -10.26 2.78
CA LEU A 52 10.13 -8.92 3.23
C LEU A 52 9.05 -8.32 4.15
N LYS A 53 7.77 -8.49 3.80
CA LYS A 53 6.66 -8.06 4.64
C LYS A 53 6.71 -8.75 6.01
N GLU A 54 6.90 -10.06 6.05
CA GLU A 54 7.00 -10.82 7.30
C GLU A 54 8.16 -10.32 8.16
N LYS A 55 9.34 -10.11 7.56
CA LYS A 55 10.50 -9.57 8.27
C LYS A 55 10.25 -8.20 8.88
N LEU A 56 9.54 -7.32 8.17
CA LEU A 56 9.16 -6.00 8.67
C LEU A 56 8.14 -6.08 9.81
N LEU A 57 7.20 -7.02 9.75
CA LEU A 57 6.20 -7.22 10.81
C LEU A 57 6.82 -7.81 12.09
N GLN A 58 7.79 -8.71 11.97
CA GLN A 58 8.52 -9.26 13.11
C GLN A 58 9.31 -8.19 13.88
N GLY A 59 9.88 -7.22 13.16
CA GLY A 59 10.64 -6.12 13.76
C GLY A 59 9.78 -4.99 14.34
N SER A 60 8.48 -4.95 14.02
CA SER A 60 7.59 -3.84 14.39
C SER A 60 6.29 -4.35 15.03
N PRO A 61 6.28 -4.64 16.34
CA PRO A 61 5.08 -5.14 17.02
C PRO A 61 3.94 -4.11 17.08
N SER A 62 4.23 -2.82 16.91
CA SER A 62 3.22 -1.76 16.81
C SER A 62 2.63 -1.61 15.40
N GLY A 63 3.09 -2.38 14.42
CA GLY A 63 2.70 -2.26 13.01
C GLY A 63 3.17 -0.97 12.33
N ARG A 64 4.14 -0.26 12.92
CA ARG A 64 4.68 1.01 12.40
C ARG A 64 6.16 0.85 12.11
N ILE A 65 6.50 0.86 10.83
CA ILE A 65 7.87 0.62 10.38
C ILE A 65 8.70 1.90 10.55
N THR A 66 9.80 1.82 11.30
CA THR A 66 10.77 2.91 11.43
C THR A 66 11.82 2.88 10.33
N ALA A 67 12.52 4.01 10.10
CA ALA A 67 13.59 4.06 9.10
C ALA A 67 14.71 3.05 9.40
N THR A 68 15.02 2.83 10.68
CA THR A 68 16.02 1.86 11.13
C THR A 68 15.60 0.42 10.83
N GLU A 69 14.35 0.05 11.13
CA GLU A 69 13.81 -1.27 10.79
C GLU A 69 13.81 -1.51 9.29
N LEU A 70 13.41 -0.50 8.50
CA LEU A 70 13.41 -0.58 7.04
C LEU A 70 14.83 -0.72 6.47
N ALA A 71 15.79 0.06 6.99
CA ALA A 71 17.19 0.00 6.59
C ALA A 71 17.78 -1.40 6.82
N ASN A 72 17.52 -1.98 7.99
CA ASN A 72 17.95 -3.34 8.33
C ASN A 72 17.27 -4.39 7.44
N ALA A 73 15.99 -4.21 7.15
CA ALA A 73 15.25 -5.14 6.32
C ALA A 73 15.71 -5.11 4.85
N LEU A 74 16.04 -3.95 4.31
CA LEU A 74 16.47 -3.83 2.91
C LEU A 74 18.00 -3.87 2.73
N GLN A 75 18.76 -3.89 3.83
CA GLN A 75 20.21 -3.76 3.83
C GLN A 75 20.68 -2.52 3.05
N ILE A 76 20.02 -1.39 3.31
CA ILE A 76 20.34 -0.09 2.71
C ILE A 76 20.79 0.90 3.80
N PRO A 77 21.50 1.99 3.43
CA PRO A 77 21.86 3.01 4.40
C PRO A 77 20.62 3.67 5.03
N PRO A 78 20.67 4.08 6.31
CA PRO A 78 19.51 4.62 7.03
C PRO A 78 18.93 5.89 6.39
N GLU A 79 19.78 6.74 5.81
CA GLU A 79 19.35 7.95 5.10
C GLU A 79 18.46 7.63 3.88
N HIS A 80 18.77 6.54 3.17
CA HIS A 80 17.97 6.10 2.02
C HIS A 80 16.63 5.53 2.48
N ALA A 81 16.61 4.78 3.59
CA ALA A 81 15.38 4.27 4.17
C ALA A 81 14.45 5.40 4.64
N ARG A 82 15.03 6.45 5.24
CA ARG A 82 14.29 7.65 5.64
C ARG A 82 13.66 8.36 4.44
N LEU A 83 14.45 8.61 3.39
CA LEU A 83 13.97 9.22 2.15
C LEU A 83 12.84 8.41 1.51
N ALA A 84 12.96 7.08 1.51
CA ALA A 84 11.93 6.18 0.98
C ALA A 84 10.62 6.31 1.78
N LEU A 85 10.68 6.30 3.12
CA LEU A 85 9.49 6.48 3.97
C LEU A 85 8.84 7.85 3.75
N GLU A 86 9.63 8.93 3.71
CA GLU A 86 9.12 10.28 3.45
C GLU A 86 8.40 10.36 2.08
N THR A 87 8.96 9.70 1.07
CA THR A 87 8.36 9.60 -0.26
C THR A 87 7.04 8.82 -0.23
N LEU A 88 6.99 7.66 0.44
CA LEU A 88 5.77 6.86 0.58
C LEU A 88 4.67 7.60 1.34
N VAL A 89 5.04 8.37 2.37
CA VAL A 89 4.11 9.23 3.12
C VAL A 89 3.55 10.35 2.23
N SER A 90 4.33 10.86 1.28
CA SER A 90 3.89 11.93 0.38
C SER A 90 2.81 11.50 -0.62
N VAL A 91 2.72 10.19 -0.92
CA VAL A 91 1.79 9.61 -1.91
C VAL A 91 0.64 8.82 -1.27
N THR A 92 0.68 8.54 0.03
CA THR A 92 -0.37 7.77 0.70
C THR A 92 -1.62 8.63 0.95
N PRO A 93 -2.78 8.26 0.40
CA PRO A 93 -4.04 8.99 0.57
C PRO A 93 -4.56 8.77 2.00
N GLY A 94 -4.24 9.66 2.92
CA GLY A 94 -4.70 9.54 4.31
C GLY A 94 -4.07 10.52 5.28
N ARG A 95 -2.89 11.08 4.95
CA ARG A 95 -2.31 12.19 5.72
C ARG A 95 -2.62 13.49 4.98
N SER A 96 -3.85 13.98 5.19
CA SER A 96 -4.45 15.15 4.54
C SER A 96 -3.42 16.18 4.06
N ARG A 97 -3.30 16.30 2.74
CA ARG A 97 -3.50 17.61 2.13
C ARG A 97 -4.62 17.42 1.13
N SER A 98 -5.82 17.79 1.57
CA SER A 98 -6.79 18.51 0.76
C SER A 98 -6.07 19.64 0.00
N ARG A 99 -5.30 19.29 -1.03
CA ARG A 99 -5.00 20.22 -2.11
C ARG A 99 -6.28 20.29 -2.90
N CYS A 100 -7.18 21.15 -2.43
CA CYS A 100 -8.07 21.87 -3.32
C CYS A 100 -7.20 22.36 -4.46
N TRP A 101 -7.22 21.67 -5.59
CA TRP A 101 -6.82 22.24 -6.86
C TRP A 101 -7.86 23.35 -7.12
N ARG A 102 -7.55 24.55 -6.62
CA ARG A 102 -8.29 25.78 -6.90
C ARG A 102 -7.30 26.72 -7.58
N GLY A 103 -7.62 27.11 -8.81
CA GLY A 103 -6.86 28.08 -9.62
C GLY A 103 -6.09 27.37 -10.74
N ARG A 104 -6.62 27.21 -11.97
CA ARG A 104 -7.08 28.21 -12.96
C ARG A 104 -5.88 28.91 -13.64
N ALA A 105 -5.55 28.44 -14.84
CA ALA A 105 -5.36 29.24 -16.06
C ALA A 105 -5.58 28.28 -17.24
#